data_AF-A0A560HAT2-F1
#
_entry.id   AF-A0A560HAT2-F1
#
_cell.length_a   1.000
_cell.length_b   1.000
_cell.length_c   1.000
_cell.angle_alpha   90.00
_cell.angle_beta   90.00
_cell.angle_gamma   90.00
#
_symmetry.space_group_name_H-M   'P 1'
#
loop_
_entity.id
_entity.type
_entity.pdbx_description
1 polymer ?
#
loop_
_entity_poly.entity_id
_entity_poly.type
_entity_poly.pdbx_seq_one_letter_code
_entity_poly.pdbx_strand_id
1 'polypeptide(L)'
;MPTNEPEVFKDALRYHMERHGDTGWSLFRAVILSEPSLNYSTMYYWLRGRTVPRTLKTRRVLKVIERRYRLPEGHLAAKLPNRNSAPRGHEVAGVGAAELRRLAWHLPDDFANRPPVEREQILEWVRTNIITGTTDYRLFQAAAMKQRYALRFADMPVGHQMSRASEDEDLHEVIDPELEWGTKLAPARLSGEMSSLIRFKTATLTSIGFKRNGVWGGETAAQKLEHLGLLFGAMAASPGGAVQGLGAPLRHLSLALLAFPATWDWYIQWRERRRGFYTAWEVDMLALAASLVRAETGWLRQSPQLVENLTPIPGLVSAADISAAKADWAGTCEALHRHATARARELQRVVKVHRDPFEPILPILESDSPVGEYRKIADEILARMPDENRYPVTAAEAVRSLLLIRLGLHLGVRQKNLRQLLVKARGQTPSTERQLADRQCGELRWSARDQGWEVLIPAAAFKNATSTYFGGKPFRLILPDLGGLYGFIDAYLERHRQALLRGAADPGTFFVKTMKSTSADAAYNQTTFYEAWRLIIQRYGIYNPHTGRGAIKGLLPHGPHSVRDVLATHILKMTGSFEQASYAIQDTPDTVAKHYARFLPQDKAALAAQVLNQVWEAA
;
A
#
# COMPACT_ATOMS: atom_id res chain seq x y z
N MET A 1 33.95 8.38 25.88
CA MET A 1 33.95 7.06 25.22
C MET A 1 35.35 6.79 24.70
N PRO A 2 35.91 5.57 24.83
CA PRO A 2 37.22 5.29 24.28
C PRO A 2 37.19 5.39 22.74
N THR A 3 38.10 6.18 22.18
CA THR A 3 38.14 6.56 20.75
C THR A 3 38.56 5.43 19.79
N ASN A 4 39.00 4.28 20.31
CA ASN A 4 39.53 3.15 19.53
C ASN A 4 38.71 1.84 19.70
N GLU A 5 37.45 1.92 20.13
CA GLU A 5 36.63 0.71 20.29
C GLU A 5 36.23 0.08 18.93
N PRO A 6 36.38 -1.25 18.74
CA PRO A 6 35.94 -1.91 17.51
C PRO A 6 34.42 -1.81 17.25
N GLU A 7 34.01 -1.79 15.98
CA GLU A 7 32.59 -1.74 15.60
C GLU A 7 31.88 -3.11 15.66
N VAL A 8 32.64 -4.20 15.51
CA VAL A 8 32.09 -5.56 15.50
C VAL A 8 31.89 -6.07 16.93
N PHE A 9 30.70 -6.58 17.24
CA PHE A 9 30.34 -7.09 18.58
C PHE A 9 31.40 -7.99 19.23
N LYS A 10 31.94 -8.95 18.47
CA LYS A 10 32.94 -9.91 18.98
C LYS A 10 34.19 -9.17 19.49
N ASP A 11 34.70 -8.25 18.68
CA ASP A 11 35.93 -7.52 18.97
C ASP A 11 35.71 -6.45 20.04
N ALA A 12 34.54 -5.79 20.06
CA ALA A 12 34.15 -4.87 21.12
C ALA A 12 34.00 -5.58 22.49
N LEU A 13 33.38 -6.76 22.52
CA LEU A 13 33.25 -7.55 23.74
C LEU A 13 34.64 -7.96 24.27
N ARG A 14 35.54 -8.40 23.38
CA ARG A 14 36.92 -8.73 23.75
C ARG A 14 37.68 -7.51 24.26
N TYR A 15 37.55 -6.38 23.59
CA TYR A 15 38.19 -5.12 23.99
C TYR A 15 37.80 -4.73 25.42
N HIS A 16 36.51 -4.79 25.77
CA HIS A 16 36.08 -4.47 27.15
C HIS A 16 36.44 -5.56 28.15
N MET A 17 36.48 -6.83 27.76
CA MET A 17 37.01 -7.89 28.62
C MET A 17 38.47 -7.65 28.98
N GLU A 18 39.30 -7.32 27.98
CA GLU A 18 40.72 -7.02 28.18
C GLU A 18 40.91 -5.79 29.07
N ARG A 19 40.13 -4.71 28.85
CA ARG A 19 40.13 -3.50 29.68
C ARG A 19 39.81 -3.77 31.15
N HIS A 20 38.97 -4.77 31.43
CA HIS A 20 38.50 -5.10 32.78
C HIS A 20 39.16 -6.34 33.37
N GLY A 21 40.17 -6.92 32.69
CA GLY A 21 40.89 -8.11 33.17
C GLY A 21 40.03 -9.39 33.21
N ASP A 22 38.96 -9.45 32.43
CA ASP A 22 38.05 -10.60 32.40
C ASP A 22 38.48 -11.65 31.37
N THR A 23 38.45 -12.91 31.79
CA THR A 23 38.52 -14.08 30.91
C THR A 23 37.11 -14.53 30.53
N GLY A 24 36.98 -15.39 29.52
CA GLY A 24 35.67 -15.97 29.17
C GLY A 24 34.99 -16.66 30.36
N TRP A 25 35.78 -17.32 31.22
CA TRP A 25 35.29 -18.01 32.41
C TRP A 25 34.92 -17.06 33.55
N SER A 26 35.73 -16.03 33.84
CA SER A 26 35.40 -15.04 34.87
C SER A 26 34.16 -14.24 34.50
N LEU A 27 34.04 -13.85 33.22
CA LEU A 27 32.83 -13.20 32.71
C LEU A 27 31.61 -14.11 32.84
N PHE A 28 31.74 -15.39 32.46
CA PHE A 28 30.66 -16.37 32.61
C PHE A 28 30.20 -16.51 34.07
N ARG A 29 31.13 -16.65 35.02
CA ARG A 29 30.82 -16.70 36.45
C ARG A 29 30.11 -15.44 36.94
N ALA A 30 30.48 -14.28 36.41
CA ALA A 30 29.83 -13.01 36.78
C ALA A 30 28.38 -12.91 36.28
N VAL A 31 28.06 -13.50 35.12
CA VAL A 31 26.71 -13.38 34.51
C VAL A 31 25.77 -14.52 34.89
N ILE A 32 26.27 -15.72 35.21
CA ILE A 32 25.41 -16.89 35.51
C ILE A 32 24.54 -16.69 36.74
N LEU A 33 24.97 -15.87 37.71
CA LEU A 33 24.16 -15.52 38.88
C LEU A 33 22.87 -14.79 38.50
N SER A 34 22.92 -13.97 37.45
CA SER A 34 21.74 -13.26 36.93
C SER A 34 20.92 -14.09 35.95
N GLU A 35 21.51 -15.13 35.35
CA GLU A 35 20.83 -16.00 34.39
C GLU A 35 21.31 -17.46 34.53
N PRO A 36 20.78 -18.21 35.52
CA PRO A 36 21.31 -19.53 35.92
C PRO A 36 21.30 -20.59 34.83
N SER A 37 20.42 -20.44 33.84
CA SER A 37 20.28 -21.39 32.74
C SER A 37 21.27 -21.14 31.59
N LEU A 38 22.16 -20.15 31.68
CA LEU A 38 23.16 -19.85 30.64
C LEU A 38 24.28 -20.91 30.62
N ASN A 39 24.60 -21.45 29.44
CA ASN A 39 25.72 -22.39 29.27
C ASN A 39 27.01 -21.63 28.91
N TYR A 40 28.16 -22.04 29.49
CA TYR A 40 29.48 -21.48 29.19
C TYR A 40 29.82 -21.44 27.70
N SER A 41 29.38 -22.45 26.94
CA SER A 41 29.56 -22.52 25.48
C SER A 41 29.01 -21.28 24.76
N THR A 42 27.99 -20.62 25.32
CA THR A 42 27.43 -19.37 24.79
C THR A 42 28.49 -18.27 24.75
N MET A 43 29.21 -18.05 25.86
CA MET A 43 30.27 -17.04 25.94
C MET A 43 31.43 -17.39 25.02
N TYR A 44 31.84 -18.66 25.03
CA TYR A 44 32.88 -19.17 24.15
C TYR A 44 32.58 -18.92 22.66
N TYR A 45 31.34 -19.17 22.22
CA TYR A 45 30.96 -18.94 20.82
C TYR A 45 30.80 -17.46 20.46
N TRP A 46 30.43 -16.59 21.41
CA TRP A 46 30.41 -15.13 21.19
C TRP A 46 31.81 -14.59 20.96
N LEU A 47 32.78 -14.99 21.79
CA LEU A 47 34.18 -14.54 21.67
C LEU A 47 34.87 -15.03 20.41
N ARG A 48 34.38 -16.12 19.81
CA ARG A 48 34.82 -16.63 18.50
C ARG A 48 33.98 -16.13 17.33
N GLY A 49 32.97 -15.28 17.57
CA GLY A 49 32.08 -14.75 16.54
C GLY A 49 31.11 -15.77 15.91
N ARG A 50 31.12 -17.03 16.37
CA ARG A 50 30.28 -18.12 15.80
C ARG A 50 28.79 -17.86 16.03
N THR A 51 28.44 -17.37 17.21
CA THR A 51 27.06 -16.97 17.55
C THR A 51 27.03 -15.55 18.11
N VAL A 52 25.83 -14.99 18.20
CA VAL A 52 25.58 -13.68 18.81
C VAL A 52 24.30 -13.76 19.64
N PRO A 53 24.09 -12.84 20.61
CA PRO A 53 22.82 -12.70 21.32
C PRO A 53 21.62 -12.59 20.36
N ARG A 54 20.64 -13.50 20.50
CA ARG A 54 19.45 -13.61 19.62
C ARG A 54 18.13 -13.85 20.36
N THR A 55 18.18 -14.02 21.68
CA THR A 55 17.03 -14.34 22.53
C THR A 55 16.91 -13.29 23.64
N LEU A 56 15.73 -13.12 24.23
CA LEU A 56 15.54 -12.22 25.37
C LEU A 56 16.48 -12.54 26.52
N LYS A 57 16.68 -13.84 26.79
CA LYS A 57 17.66 -14.34 27.75
C LYS A 57 19.08 -13.83 27.45
N THR A 58 19.55 -14.00 26.22
CA THR A 58 20.91 -13.58 25.85
C THR A 58 21.07 -12.05 25.76
N ARG A 59 19.98 -11.31 25.52
CA ARG A 59 19.93 -9.84 25.61
C ARG A 59 20.03 -9.35 27.06
N ARG A 60 19.36 -10.02 28.00
CA ARG A 60 19.51 -9.74 29.44
C ARG A 60 20.96 -9.92 29.91
N VAL A 61 21.63 -10.97 29.44
CA VAL A 61 23.06 -11.18 29.70
C VAL A 61 23.91 -10.01 29.19
N LEU A 62 23.63 -9.44 28.01
CA LEU A 62 24.34 -8.25 27.54
C LEU A 62 24.19 -7.05 28.48
N LYS A 63 22.98 -6.79 28.99
CA LYS A 63 22.77 -5.69 29.95
C LYS A 63 23.60 -5.87 31.22
N VAL A 64 23.76 -7.10 31.70
CA VAL A 64 24.62 -7.42 32.86
C VAL A 64 26.09 -7.13 32.54
N ILE A 65 26.55 -7.53 31.35
CA ILE A 65 27.92 -7.26 30.89
C ILE A 65 28.17 -5.75 30.74
N GLU A 66 27.23 -5.02 30.13
CA GLU A 66 27.32 -3.57 29.94
C GLU A 66 27.41 -2.84 31.29
N ARG A 67 26.58 -3.20 32.27
CA ARG A 67 26.66 -2.65 33.64
C ARG A 67 28.00 -2.98 34.30
N ARG A 68 28.47 -4.21 34.19
CA ARG A 68 29.77 -4.65 34.74
C ARG A 68 30.93 -3.82 34.18
N TYR A 69 30.88 -3.49 32.88
CA TYR A 69 31.90 -2.69 32.20
C TYR A 69 31.61 -1.18 32.19
N ARG A 70 30.57 -0.72 32.91
CA ARG A 70 30.15 0.69 32.98
C ARG A 70 29.91 1.31 31.59
N LEU A 71 29.35 0.51 30.69
CA LEU A 71 28.93 0.93 29.36
C LEU A 71 27.49 1.45 29.42
N PRO A 72 27.10 2.40 28.55
CA PRO A 72 25.70 2.75 28.40
C PRO A 72 24.84 1.53 28.07
N GLU A 73 23.60 1.52 28.55
CA GLU A 73 22.66 0.45 28.25
C GLU A 73 22.46 0.32 26.73
N GLY A 74 22.60 -0.89 26.21
CA GLY A 74 22.47 -1.19 24.79
C GLY A 74 23.73 -0.95 23.95
N HIS A 75 24.86 -0.54 24.56
CA HIS A 75 26.12 -0.28 23.86
C HIS A 75 26.64 -1.51 23.06
N LEU A 76 26.73 -2.67 23.70
CA LEU A 76 27.14 -3.91 23.02
C LEU A 76 26.02 -4.46 22.14
N ALA A 77 24.76 -4.27 22.56
CA ALA A 77 23.59 -4.64 21.76
C ALA A 77 23.53 -3.89 20.42
N ALA A 78 23.99 -2.63 20.38
CA ALA A 78 24.12 -1.84 19.16
C ALA A 78 25.15 -2.50 18.21
N LYS A 79 26.21 -3.12 18.68
CA LYS A 79 27.24 -3.71 17.79
C LYS A 79 26.85 -5.06 17.16
N LEU A 80 25.62 -5.53 17.38
CA LEU A 80 25.14 -6.80 16.84
C LEU A 80 24.89 -6.75 15.32
N PRO A 81 25.22 -7.82 14.58
CA PRO A 81 25.17 -7.84 13.12
C PRO A 81 23.74 -7.92 12.54
N ASN A 82 22.72 -8.20 13.36
CA ASN A 82 21.34 -8.11 12.93
C ASN A 82 20.54 -7.29 13.94
N ARG A 83 20.53 -5.99 13.70
CA ARG A 83 19.72 -5.04 14.45
C ARG A 83 18.25 -5.12 14.08
N ASN A 84 17.92 -5.69 12.92
CA ASN A 84 16.59 -5.75 12.31
C ASN A 84 15.75 -6.99 12.67
N SER A 85 16.21 -7.81 13.63
CA SER A 85 15.52 -9.02 14.05
C SER A 85 14.99 -8.88 15.47
N ALA A 86 13.70 -9.22 15.65
CA ALA A 86 13.11 -9.29 16.98
C ALA A 86 13.79 -10.40 17.79
N PRO A 87 14.17 -10.15 19.05
CA PRO A 87 14.70 -11.20 19.90
C PRO A 87 13.64 -12.30 20.09
N ARG A 88 14.10 -13.55 20.10
CA ARG A 88 13.22 -14.71 20.33
C ARG A 88 12.91 -14.88 21.82
N GLY A 89 11.71 -15.35 22.12
CA GLY A 89 11.29 -15.73 23.49
C GLY A 89 10.27 -14.79 24.15
N HIS A 90 9.63 -13.89 23.41
CA HIS A 90 8.44 -13.22 23.93
C HIS A 90 7.32 -14.24 24.13
N GLU A 91 6.75 -14.27 25.33
CA GLU A 91 5.54 -15.02 25.65
C GLU A 91 4.44 -14.02 26.04
N VAL A 92 3.33 -14.05 25.30
CA VAL A 92 2.16 -13.21 25.56
C VAL A 92 0.97 -14.13 25.66
N ALA A 93 0.35 -14.18 26.84
CA ALA A 93 -0.81 -15.05 27.08
C ALA A 93 -1.96 -14.70 26.12
N GLY A 94 -2.61 -15.74 25.56
CA GLY A 94 -3.74 -15.57 24.65
C GLY A 94 -3.42 -15.11 23.23
N VAL A 95 -2.14 -14.93 22.87
CA VAL A 95 -1.73 -14.45 21.53
C VAL A 95 -1.17 -15.58 20.68
N GLY A 96 -1.77 -15.82 19.51
CA GLY A 96 -1.32 -16.84 18.57
C GLY A 96 0.04 -16.51 17.92
N ALA A 97 0.76 -17.53 17.45
CA ALA A 97 2.12 -17.37 16.91
C ALA A 97 2.24 -16.37 15.74
N ALA A 98 1.20 -16.22 14.91
CA ALA A 98 1.19 -15.27 13.81
C ALA A 98 1.09 -13.81 14.28
N GLU A 99 0.28 -13.54 15.30
CA GLU A 99 0.17 -12.22 15.91
C GLU A 99 1.44 -11.92 16.74
N LEU A 100 1.95 -12.90 17.48
CA LEU A 100 3.20 -12.75 18.23
C LEU A 100 4.37 -12.35 17.34
N ARG A 101 4.48 -12.91 16.12
CA ARG A 101 5.52 -12.50 15.15
C ARG A 101 5.40 -11.04 14.72
N ARG A 102 4.19 -10.50 14.65
CA ARG A 102 3.94 -9.08 14.33
C ARG A 102 4.27 -8.19 15.52
N LEU A 103 3.92 -8.62 16.73
CA LEU A 103 4.16 -7.85 17.96
C LEU A 103 5.63 -7.86 18.39
N ALA A 104 6.34 -8.98 18.28
CA ALA A 104 7.64 -9.19 18.90
C ALA A 104 8.70 -8.13 18.55
N TRP A 105 8.65 -7.54 17.34
CA TRP A 105 9.56 -6.47 16.96
C TRP A 105 9.31 -5.14 17.70
N HIS A 106 8.06 -4.93 18.14
CA HIS A 106 7.59 -3.70 18.77
C HIS A 106 7.48 -3.83 20.31
N LEU A 107 7.82 -4.98 20.87
CA LEU A 107 7.90 -5.18 22.32
C LEU A 107 9.32 -4.90 22.82
N PRO A 108 9.48 -4.29 24.01
CA PRO A 108 10.79 -4.09 24.61
C PRO A 108 11.42 -5.40 25.07
N ASP A 109 12.74 -5.47 25.09
CA ASP A 109 13.49 -6.69 25.47
C ASP A 109 13.20 -7.13 26.92
N ASP A 110 12.73 -6.23 27.79
CA ASP A 110 12.34 -6.50 29.18
C ASP A 110 10.83 -6.69 29.39
N PHE A 111 10.04 -6.76 28.31
CA PHE A 111 8.57 -6.82 28.35
C PHE A 111 8.02 -7.86 29.35
N ALA A 112 8.62 -9.05 29.39
CA ALA A 112 8.18 -10.14 30.27
C ALA A 112 8.31 -9.81 31.76
N ASN A 113 9.24 -8.92 32.12
CA ASN A 113 9.54 -8.54 33.51
C ASN A 113 8.77 -7.29 33.97
N ARG A 114 8.03 -6.62 33.07
CA ARG A 114 7.25 -5.43 33.41
C ARG A 114 5.98 -5.81 34.18
N PRO A 115 5.45 -4.92 35.04
CA PRO A 115 4.17 -5.13 35.72
C PRO A 115 3.03 -5.47 34.74
N PRO A 116 2.03 -6.28 35.13
CA PRO A 116 0.93 -6.69 34.26
C PRO A 116 0.20 -5.51 33.57
N VAL A 117 -0.07 -4.44 34.33
CA VAL A 117 -0.73 -3.22 33.82
C VAL A 117 0.11 -2.55 32.73
N GLU A 118 1.42 -2.45 32.91
CA GLU A 118 2.30 -1.85 31.92
C GLU A 118 2.41 -2.72 30.66
N ARG A 119 2.42 -4.05 30.81
CA ARG A 119 2.40 -4.97 29.66
C ARG A 119 1.14 -4.81 28.81
N GLU A 120 -0.02 -4.65 29.45
CA GLU A 120 -1.28 -4.41 28.77
C GLU A 120 -1.29 -3.06 28.05
N GLN A 121 -0.82 -2.00 28.70
CA GLN A 121 -0.66 -0.67 28.08
C GLN A 121 0.25 -0.72 26.85
N ILE A 122 1.40 -1.41 26.92
CA ILE A 122 2.32 -1.56 25.79
C ILE A 122 1.64 -2.33 24.65
N LEU A 123 0.95 -3.43 24.95
CA LEU A 123 0.26 -4.24 23.94
C LEU A 123 -0.84 -3.44 23.25
N GLU A 124 -1.64 -2.71 24.02
CA GLU A 124 -2.70 -1.87 23.48
C GLU A 124 -2.11 -0.76 22.63
N TRP A 125 -1.07 -0.07 23.10
CA TRP A 125 -0.40 0.96 22.32
C TRP A 125 0.17 0.42 21.01
N VAL A 126 0.84 -0.74 21.02
CA VAL A 126 1.41 -1.37 19.81
C VAL A 126 0.30 -1.78 18.84
N ARG A 127 -0.79 -2.40 19.33
CA ARG A 127 -1.93 -2.75 18.48
C ARG A 127 -2.51 -1.50 17.85
N THR A 128 -2.84 -0.52 18.66
CA THR A 128 -3.56 0.68 18.25
C THR A 128 -2.73 1.61 17.37
N ASN A 129 -1.43 1.78 17.62
CA ASN A 129 -0.60 2.75 16.90
C ASN A 129 0.25 2.11 15.79
N ILE A 130 0.56 0.82 15.86
CA ILE A 130 1.44 0.16 14.88
C ILE A 130 0.68 -0.86 14.05
N ILE A 131 0.00 -1.82 14.68
CA ILE A 131 -0.58 -2.95 13.94
C ILE A 131 -1.88 -2.55 13.23
N THR A 132 -2.92 -2.21 13.98
CA THR A 132 -4.25 -1.89 13.46
C THR A 132 -4.29 -0.45 12.98
N GLY A 133 -3.78 0.52 13.74
CA GLY A 133 -3.96 1.96 13.49
C GLY A 133 -5.41 2.41 13.72
N THR A 134 -5.72 2.82 14.94
CA THR A 134 -6.83 3.68 15.44
C THR A 134 -8.18 3.78 14.69
N THR A 135 -8.75 2.75 14.02
CA THR A 135 -10.15 2.88 13.52
C THR A 135 -10.97 1.59 13.53
N ASP A 136 -12.25 1.72 13.94
CA ASP A 136 -13.32 0.73 13.79
C ASP A 136 -13.45 0.25 12.34
N TYR A 137 -13.18 1.14 11.40
CA TYR A 137 -13.17 0.81 9.99
C TYR A 137 -12.15 -0.28 9.63
N ARG A 138 -10.97 -0.32 10.27
CA ARG A 138 -9.97 -1.38 10.04
C ARG A 138 -10.33 -2.70 10.70
N LEU A 139 -11.08 -2.68 11.81
CA LEU A 139 -11.69 -3.87 12.37
C LEU A 139 -12.75 -4.44 11.42
N PHE A 140 -13.57 -3.56 10.82
CA PHE A 140 -14.46 -3.94 9.71
C PHE A 140 -13.67 -4.52 8.53
N GLN A 141 -12.57 -3.89 8.09
CA GLN A 141 -11.76 -4.44 6.99
C GLN A 141 -11.28 -5.87 7.28
N ALA A 142 -10.74 -6.11 8.48
CA ALA A 142 -10.25 -7.42 8.87
C ALA A 142 -11.37 -8.48 9.02
N ALA A 143 -12.59 -8.05 9.37
CA ALA A 143 -13.77 -8.92 9.44
C ALA A 143 -14.37 -9.20 8.06
N ALA A 144 -14.47 -8.18 7.21
CA ALA A 144 -15.00 -8.23 5.85
C ALA A 144 -14.15 -9.14 4.94
N MET A 145 -12.82 -9.09 5.06
CA MET A 145 -11.90 -10.00 4.34
C MET A 145 -12.18 -11.49 4.61
N LYS A 146 -12.80 -11.84 5.75
CA LYS A 146 -13.15 -13.24 6.08
C LYS A 146 -14.47 -13.69 5.43
N GLN A 147 -15.27 -12.76 4.93
CA GLN A 147 -16.62 -13.00 4.40
C GLN A 147 -16.63 -12.81 2.88
N ARG A 148 -16.12 -13.78 2.14
CA ARG A 148 -16.02 -13.71 0.66
C ARG A 148 -17.33 -14.11 -0.02
N TYR A 149 -17.96 -13.19 -0.74
CA TYR A 149 -19.28 -13.42 -1.37
C TYR A 149 -19.40 -12.99 -2.84
N ALA A 150 -18.39 -12.33 -3.42
CA ALA A 150 -18.46 -11.90 -4.82
C ALA A 150 -18.69 -13.08 -5.78
N LEU A 151 -19.33 -12.81 -6.93
CA LEU A 151 -19.41 -13.75 -8.04
C LEU A 151 -18.20 -13.60 -8.97
N ARG A 152 -17.74 -14.73 -9.54
CA ARG A 152 -16.68 -14.81 -10.54
C ARG A 152 -17.25 -15.04 -11.93
N PHE A 153 -16.71 -14.38 -12.95
CA PHE A 153 -17.11 -14.55 -14.35
C PHE A 153 -16.06 -15.37 -15.11
N ALA A 154 -16.43 -16.59 -15.53
CA ALA A 154 -15.49 -17.61 -16.02
C ALA A 154 -14.86 -17.30 -17.39
N ASP A 155 -15.62 -16.72 -18.31
CA ASP A 155 -15.25 -16.58 -19.75
C ASP A 155 -14.53 -15.27 -20.10
N MET A 156 -13.90 -14.63 -19.11
CA MET A 156 -13.18 -13.36 -19.31
C MET A 156 -11.69 -13.63 -19.58
N PRO A 157 -11.03 -12.94 -20.53
CA PRO A 157 -9.63 -13.20 -20.86
C PRO A 157 -8.73 -13.16 -19.63
N VAL A 158 -7.75 -14.06 -19.57
CA VAL A 158 -6.80 -14.23 -18.44
C VAL A 158 -6.04 -12.94 -18.12
N GLY A 159 -5.88 -12.03 -19.09
CA GLY A 159 -5.34 -10.67 -18.88
C GLY A 159 -6.26 -9.71 -18.08
N HIS A 160 -7.57 -9.97 -18.04
CA HIS A 160 -8.55 -9.31 -17.19
C HIS A 160 -8.83 -10.08 -15.88
N GLN A 161 -8.51 -11.38 -15.82
CA GLN A 161 -8.63 -12.19 -14.60
C GLN A 161 -7.39 -12.10 -13.69
N MET A 162 -6.25 -11.59 -14.19
CA MET A 162 -5.01 -11.43 -13.42
C MET A 162 -4.69 -9.98 -13.01
N SER A 163 -5.54 -9.00 -13.35
CA SER A 163 -5.33 -7.61 -12.93
C SER A 163 -5.97 -7.36 -11.56
N ARG A 164 -5.18 -7.71 -10.55
CA ARG A 164 -5.06 -7.12 -9.21
C ARG A 164 -5.83 -5.79 -9.08
N ALA A 165 -6.91 -5.78 -8.27
CA ALA A 165 -7.58 -4.68 -7.58
C ALA A 165 -7.34 -3.23 -8.09
N SER A 166 -8.45 -2.53 -8.30
CA SER A 166 -8.53 -1.23 -8.97
C SER A 166 -7.84 -0.04 -8.29
N GLU A 167 -7.44 0.93 -9.10
CA GLU A 167 -6.76 2.18 -8.74
C GLU A 167 -7.57 3.42 -9.20
N ASP A 168 -8.72 3.71 -8.58
CA ASP A 168 -9.33 5.05 -8.67
C ASP A 168 -8.76 5.93 -7.53
N GLU A 169 -7.59 6.52 -7.78
CA GLU A 169 -6.82 7.27 -6.77
C GLU A 169 -7.22 8.76 -6.60
N ASP A 170 -8.33 9.24 -7.19
CA ASP A 170 -8.74 10.67 -7.08
C ASP A 170 -9.82 10.94 -6.02
N LEU A 171 -10.14 9.94 -5.23
CA LEU A 171 -10.70 10.13 -3.91
C LEU A 171 -9.83 9.34 -2.95
N HIS A 172 -9.99 9.61 -1.67
CA HIS A 172 -9.48 8.77 -0.60
C HIS A 172 -10.17 7.40 -0.62
N GLU A 173 -10.03 6.66 -1.74
CA GLU A 173 -10.49 5.31 -1.96
C GLU A 173 -9.57 4.40 -1.16
N VAL A 174 -9.93 4.35 0.10
CA VAL A 174 -9.91 3.14 0.88
C VAL A 174 -10.14 1.92 -0.03
N ILE A 175 -9.10 1.11 -0.24
CA ILE A 175 -9.20 -0.21 -0.86
C ILE A 175 -10.38 -0.92 -0.18
N ASP A 176 -11.47 -1.15 -0.92
CA ASP A 176 -12.64 -1.84 -0.40
C ASP A 176 -12.19 -3.28 -0.04
N PRO A 177 -12.17 -3.65 1.25
CA PRO A 177 -11.66 -4.95 1.72
C PRO A 177 -12.41 -6.13 1.14
N GLU A 178 -13.61 -5.88 0.61
CA GLU A 178 -14.47 -6.90 0.00
C GLU A 178 -14.08 -7.18 -1.47
N LEU A 179 -13.19 -6.38 -2.10
CA LEU A 179 -12.73 -6.57 -3.50
C LEU A 179 -11.90 -7.85 -3.73
N GLU A 180 -11.69 -8.70 -2.73
CA GLU A 180 -11.05 -9.98 -2.95
C GLU A 180 -11.98 -11.00 -3.64
N TRP A 181 -11.38 -11.70 -4.60
CA TRP A 181 -11.96 -12.65 -5.53
C TRP A 181 -13.10 -13.55 -5.00
N GLY A 182 -14.14 -13.67 -5.83
CA GLY A 182 -15.40 -14.33 -5.51
C GLY A 182 -15.33 -15.83 -5.20
N THR A 183 -16.29 -16.32 -4.40
CA THR A 183 -16.37 -17.73 -3.97
C THR A 183 -17.22 -18.60 -4.90
N LYS A 184 -18.10 -17.99 -5.70
CA LYS A 184 -19.04 -18.71 -6.59
C LYS A 184 -18.91 -18.23 -8.02
N LEU A 185 -19.08 -19.15 -8.98
CA LEU A 185 -19.15 -18.81 -10.39
C LEU A 185 -20.52 -18.18 -10.70
N ALA A 186 -20.50 -17.11 -11.50
CA ALA A 186 -21.69 -16.54 -12.09
C ALA A 186 -22.29 -17.54 -13.09
N PRO A 187 -23.63 -17.60 -13.23
CA PRO A 187 -24.27 -18.39 -14.27
C PRO A 187 -23.75 -18.03 -15.66
N ALA A 188 -23.77 -19.00 -16.59
CA ALA A 188 -23.33 -18.80 -17.97
C ALA A 188 -24.02 -17.60 -18.64
N ARG A 189 -25.33 -17.41 -18.39
CA ARG A 189 -26.09 -16.27 -18.91
C ARG A 189 -25.53 -14.93 -18.44
N LEU A 190 -25.43 -14.74 -17.12
CA LEU A 190 -24.90 -13.50 -16.52
C LEU A 190 -23.44 -13.27 -16.94
N SER A 191 -22.65 -14.34 -17.07
CA SER A 191 -21.29 -14.26 -17.60
C SER A 191 -21.24 -13.77 -19.05
N GLY A 192 -22.13 -14.28 -19.92
CA GLY A 192 -22.23 -13.81 -21.31
C GLY A 192 -22.65 -12.34 -21.43
N GLU A 193 -23.59 -11.90 -20.59
CA GLU A 193 -24.00 -10.49 -20.50
C GLU A 193 -22.83 -9.60 -20.05
N MET A 194 -22.10 -10.03 -19.03
CA MET A 194 -20.90 -9.33 -18.54
C MET A 194 -19.81 -9.23 -19.61
N SER A 195 -19.51 -10.34 -20.29
CA SER A 195 -18.56 -10.37 -21.41
C SER A 195 -18.93 -9.37 -22.51
N SER A 196 -20.23 -9.22 -22.78
CA SER A 196 -20.74 -8.29 -23.77
C SER A 196 -20.58 -6.83 -23.34
N LEU A 197 -20.84 -6.51 -22.07
CA LEU A 197 -20.60 -5.19 -21.50
C LEU A 197 -19.11 -4.82 -21.54
N ILE A 198 -18.24 -5.73 -21.10
CA ILE A 198 -16.79 -5.48 -21.11
C ILE A 198 -16.31 -5.27 -22.55
N ARG A 199 -16.69 -6.14 -23.49
CA ARG A 199 -16.36 -5.96 -24.91
C ARG A 199 -16.81 -4.60 -25.42
N PHE A 200 -18.04 -4.20 -25.11
CA PHE A 200 -18.55 -2.88 -25.51
C PHE A 200 -17.70 -1.73 -24.92
N LYS A 201 -17.28 -1.82 -23.65
CA LYS A 201 -16.52 -0.75 -22.99
C LYS A 201 -15.03 -0.74 -23.29
N THR A 202 -14.43 -1.85 -23.72
CA THR A 202 -12.99 -1.96 -23.99
C THR A 202 -12.61 -1.98 -25.47
N ALA A 203 -13.56 -2.24 -26.39
CA ALA A 203 -13.26 -2.30 -27.82
C ALA A 203 -12.67 -0.97 -28.35
N THR A 204 -11.72 -1.03 -29.29
CA THR A 204 -11.14 0.17 -29.90
C THR A 204 -12.21 0.99 -30.64
N LEU A 205 -13.04 0.31 -31.43
CA LEU A 205 -14.15 0.90 -32.18
C LEU A 205 -15.47 0.30 -31.69
N THR A 206 -16.52 1.12 -31.69
CA THR A 206 -17.87 0.64 -31.39
C THR A 206 -18.40 -0.19 -32.54
N SER A 207 -19.16 -1.25 -32.22
CA SER A 207 -19.90 -2.01 -33.22
C SER A 207 -20.91 -1.12 -33.94
N ILE A 208 -21.21 -1.44 -35.20
CA ILE A 208 -22.23 -0.74 -36.00
C ILE A 208 -23.56 -0.71 -35.22
N GLY A 209 -24.19 0.47 -35.16
CA GLY A 209 -25.44 0.68 -34.44
C GLY A 209 -25.29 1.04 -32.96
N PHE A 210 -24.10 0.89 -32.38
CA PHE A 210 -23.82 1.31 -31.01
C PHE A 210 -23.09 2.66 -30.97
N LYS A 211 -23.50 3.53 -30.03
CA LYS A 211 -22.74 4.71 -29.62
C LYS A 211 -22.18 4.48 -28.23
N ARG A 212 -20.99 5.02 -27.95
CA ARG A 212 -20.33 4.86 -26.65
C ARG A 212 -19.74 6.17 -26.19
N ASN A 213 -19.90 6.42 -24.89
CA ASN A 213 -19.14 7.45 -24.19
C ASN A 213 -18.05 6.80 -23.32
N GLY A 214 -16.81 7.25 -23.52
CA GLY A 214 -15.62 6.76 -22.84
C GLY A 214 -15.21 5.34 -23.22
N VAL A 215 -13.93 5.03 -23.03
CA VAL A 215 -13.39 3.67 -23.18
C VAL A 215 -12.80 3.26 -21.84
N TRP A 216 -13.08 2.05 -21.40
CA TRP A 216 -12.45 1.48 -20.21
C TRP A 216 -11.08 0.92 -20.59
N GLY A 217 -10.05 1.31 -19.84
CA GLY A 217 -8.78 0.58 -19.83
C GLY A 217 -8.93 -0.79 -19.18
N GLY A 218 -7.88 -1.61 -19.24
CA GLY A 218 -7.91 -2.97 -18.69
C GLY A 218 -8.20 -3.00 -17.18
N GLU A 219 -7.69 -2.03 -16.43
CA GLU A 219 -7.89 -1.88 -15.00
C GLU A 219 -9.30 -1.39 -14.65
N THR A 220 -9.83 -0.41 -15.38
CA THR A 220 -11.22 0.05 -15.19
C THR A 220 -12.19 -1.09 -15.46
N ALA A 221 -11.94 -1.90 -16.50
CA ALA A 221 -12.75 -3.07 -16.80
C ALA A 221 -12.69 -4.11 -15.65
N ALA A 222 -11.50 -4.40 -15.12
CA ALA A 222 -11.34 -5.30 -13.98
C ALA A 222 -12.05 -4.78 -12.72
N GLN A 223 -11.94 -3.48 -12.43
CA GLN A 223 -12.66 -2.85 -11.32
C GLN A 223 -14.17 -3.02 -11.44
N LYS A 224 -14.74 -2.64 -12.59
CA LYS A 224 -16.20 -2.70 -12.76
C LYS A 224 -16.69 -4.14 -12.73
N LEU A 225 -15.86 -5.10 -13.17
CA LEU A 225 -16.11 -6.53 -13.03
C LEU A 225 -16.17 -6.95 -11.56
N GLU A 226 -15.19 -6.56 -10.73
CA GLU A 226 -15.17 -6.83 -9.29
C GLU A 226 -16.38 -6.20 -8.57
N HIS A 227 -16.67 -4.93 -8.86
CA HIS A 227 -17.80 -4.20 -8.26
C HIS A 227 -19.15 -4.84 -8.57
N LEU A 228 -19.37 -5.22 -9.82
CA LEU A 228 -20.59 -5.92 -10.23
C LEU A 228 -20.62 -7.35 -9.68
N GLY A 229 -19.46 -8.02 -9.58
CA GLY A 229 -19.32 -9.29 -8.90
C GLY A 229 -19.73 -9.24 -7.43
N LEU A 230 -19.38 -8.16 -6.71
CA LEU A 230 -19.82 -7.91 -5.34
C LEU A 230 -21.33 -7.67 -5.25
N LEU A 231 -21.87 -6.81 -6.12
CA LEU A 231 -23.30 -6.51 -6.15
C LEU A 231 -24.15 -7.78 -6.37
N PHE A 232 -23.82 -8.57 -7.39
CA PHE A 232 -24.54 -9.83 -7.63
C PHE A 232 -24.25 -10.91 -6.58
N GLY A 233 -23.04 -10.88 -5.99
CA GLY A 233 -22.69 -11.74 -4.87
C GLY A 233 -23.54 -11.46 -3.63
N ALA A 234 -23.77 -10.19 -3.30
CA ALA A 234 -24.64 -9.76 -2.22
C ALA A 234 -26.10 -10.17 -2.49
N MET A 235 -26.57 -10.07 -3.73
CA MET A 235 -27.90 -10.56 -4.10
C MET A 235 -28.03 -12.08 -3.93
N ALA A 236 -26.99 -12.84 -4.30
CA ALA A 236 -27.00 -14.30 -4.22
C ALA A 236 -26.80 -14.84 -2.80
N ALA A 237 -26.19 -14.06 -1.92
CA ALA A 237 -25.84 -14.51 -0.57
C ALA A 237 -27.08 -14.70 0.31
N SER A 238 -27.01 -15.67 1.24
CA SER A 238 -28.14 -16.03 2.11
C SER A 238 -28.48 -14.88 3.08
N PRO A 239 -29.77 -14.57 3.30
CA PRO A 239 -30.22 -13.60 4.31
C PRO A 239 -29.83 -14.01 5.74
N GLY A 240 -29.81 -15.32 6.02
CA GLY A 240 -29.43 -15.86 7.35
C GLY A 240 -27.94 -16.12 7.52
N GLY A 241 -27.12 -15.87 6.49
CA GLY A 241 -25.66 -16.06 6.56
C GLY A 241 -24.94 -14.82 7.07
N ALA A 242 -23.62 -14.93 7.29
CA ALA A 242 -22.78 -13.81 7.75
C ALA A 242 -22.78 -12.59 6.79
N VAL A 243 -23.11 -12.81 5.51
CA VAL A 243 -23.22 -11.76 4.49
C VAL A 243 -24.56 -11.02 4.59
N GLN A 244 -25.61 -11.68 5.08
CA GLN A 244 -26.97 -11.16 5.15
C GLN A 244 -27.48 -10.63 3.79
N GLY A 245 -27.27 -11.41 2.73
CA GLY A 245 -27.62 -11.03 1.36
C GLY A 245 -29.12 -11.14 1.05
N LEU A 246 -29.51 -10.95 -0.21
CA LEU A 246 -30.92 -11.00 -0.63
C LEU A 246 -31.47 -12.44 -0.70
N GLY A 247 -30.62 -13.42 -0.96
CA GLY A 247 -31.03 -14.82 -1.18
C GLY A 247 -31.61 -15.10 -2.56
N ALA A 248 -31.37 -14.24 -3.55
CA ALA A 248 -31.85 -14.44 -4.91
C ALA A 248 -31.20 -15.68 -5.55
N PRO A 249 -31.97 -16.58 -6.20
CA PRO A 249 -31.41 -17.69 -6.94
C PRO A 249 -30.48 -17.19 -8.06
N LEU A 250 -29.28 -17.79 -8.20
CA LEU A 250 -28.31 -17.36 -9.21
C LEU A 250 -28.90 -17.29 -10.62
N ARG A 251 -29.76 -18.26 -11.00
CA ARG A 251 -30.44 -18.30 -12.30
C ARG A 251 -31.36 -17.10 -12.60
N HIS A 252 -31.74 -16.32 -11.60
CA HIS A 252 -32.58 -15.13 -11.74
C HIS A 252 -31.75 -13.84 -11.87
N LEU A 253 -30.43 -13.91 -11.76
CA LEU A 253 -29.55 -12.74 -11.87
C LEU A 253 -29.25 -12.42 -13.34
N SER A 254 -29.45 -11.15 -13.70
CA SER A 254 -29.15 -10.57 -15.02
C SER A 254 -28.72 -9.11 -14.85
N LEU A 255 -27.89 -8.60 -15.77
CA LEU A 255 -27.55 -7.17 -15.88
C LEU A 255 -28.78 -6.30 -16.13
N ALA A 256 -29.88 -6.85 -16.67
CA ALA A 256 -31.13 -6.10 -16.83
C ALA A 256 -31.71 -5.61 -15.49
N LEU A 257 -31.42 -6.30 -14.37
CA LEU A 257 -31.82 -5.86 -13.03
C LEU A 257 -31.24 -4.49 -12.67
N LEU A 258 -30.08 -4.15 -13.25
CA LEU A 258 -29.42 -2.87 -13.00
C LEU A 258 -30.13 -1.70 -13.66
N ALA A 259 -31.18 -1.91 -14.47
CA ALA A 259 -32.02 -0.86 -15.04
C ALA A 259 -33.12 -0.36 -14.07
N PHE A 260 -33.27 -0.98 -12.89
CA PHE A 260 -34.34 -0.66 -11.94
C PHE A 260 -33.80 0.08 -10.71
N PRO A 261 -34.41 1.23 -10.31
CA PRO A 261 -34.03 1.98 -9.11
C PRO A 261 -33.97 1.16 -7.82
N ALA A 262 -34.94 0.26 -7.62
CA ALA A 262 -35.05 -0.58 -6.42
C ALA A 262 -33.83 -1.48 -6.21
N THR A 263 -33.22 -1.96 -7.29
CA THR A 263 -31.96 -2.73 -7.26
C THR A 263 -30.83 -1.95 -6.60
N TRP A 264 -30.69 -0.68 -6.96
CA TRP A 264 -29.64 0.20 -6.45
C TRP A 264 -29.93 0.66 -5.03
N ASP A 265 -31.17 1.05 -4.73
CA ASP A 265 -31.56 1.46 -3.37
C ASP A 265 -31.39 0.31 -2.38
N TRP A 266 -31.79 -0.93 -2.75
CA TRP A 266 -31.56 -2.11 -1.93
C TRP A 266 -30.06 -2.32 -1.66
N TYR A 267 -29.23 -2.26 -2.71
CA TYR A 267 -27.80 -2.54 -2.57
C TYR A 267 -27.08 -1.51 -1.71
N ILE A 268 -27.41 -0.23 -1.87
CA ILE A 268 -26.88 0.89 -1.07
C ILE A 268 -27.31 0.77 0.39
N GLN A 269 -28.58 0.48 0.67
CA GLN A 269 -29.08 0.25 2.02
C GLN A 269 -28.50 -1.02 2.65
N TRP A 270 -28.26 -2.07 1.86
CA TRP A 270 -27.61 -3.29 2.34
C TRP A 270 -26.16 -3.00 2.76
N ARG A 271 -25.39 -2.28 1.92
CA ARG A 271 -24.03 -1.83 2.23
C ARG A 271 -23.99 -1.00 3.51
N GLU A 272 -24.91 -0.05 3.66
CA GLU A 272 -24.95 0.81 4.84
C GLU A 272 -25.36 0.06 6.11
N ARG A 273 -26.32 -0.87 6.06
CA ARG A 273 -26.63 -1.75 7.21
C ARG A 273 -25.44 -2.63 7.61
N ARG A 274 -24.70 -3.14 6.63
CA ARG A 274 -23.55 -4.02 6.84
C ARG A 274 -22.33 -3.28 7.40
N ARG A 275 -22.11 -2.05 6.95
CA ARG A 275 -20.93 -1.23 7.31
C ARG A 275 -21.20 -0.21 8.42
N GLY A 276 -22.45 0.23 8.58
CA GLY A 276 -22.93 1.27 9.49
C GLY A 276 -22.92 2.70 8.93
N PHE A 277 -22.57 2.92 7.65
CA PHE A 277 -22.46 4.24 7.03
C PHE A 277 -22.26 4.18 5.50
N TYR A 278 -22.36 5.33 4.80
CA TYR A 278 -22.06 5.54 3.37
C TYR A 278 -20.63 6.06 3.11
N THR A 279 -20.03 5.68 1.98
CA THR A 279 -18.72 6.11 1.46
C THR A 279 -18.83 6.59 0.00
N ALA A 280 -17.75 7.17 -0.52
CA ALA A 280 -17.66 7.58 -1.93
C ALA A 280 -18.01 6.43 -2.91
N TRP A 281 -17.70 5.19 -2.54
CA TRP A 281 -17.96 4.02 -3.36
C TRP A 281 -19.43 3.88 -3.78
N GLU A 282 -20.41 4.17 -2.91
CA GLU A 282 -21.82 4.11 -3.31
C GLU A 282 -22.14 5.18 -4.37
N VAL A 283 -21.50 6.35 -4.28
CA VAL A 283 -21.62 7.42 -5.28
C VAL A 283 -21.03 6.95 -6.62
N ASP A 284 -19.88 6.30 -6.61
CA ASP A 284 -19.22 5.79 -7.83
C ASP A 284 -20.00 4.66 -8.49
N MET A 285 -20.66 3.81 -7.69
CA MET A 285 -21.57 2.79 -8.18
C MET A 285 -22.82 3.36 -8.83
N LEU A 286 -23.40 4.43 -8.28
CA LEU A 286 -24.50 5.14 -8.93
C LEU A 286 -24.06 5.89 -10.18
N ALA A 287 -22.83 6.42 -10.21
CA ALA A 287 -22.25 6.99 -11.42
C ALA A 287 -22.08 5.91 -12.52
N LEU A 288 -21.64 4.71 -12.14
CA LEU A 288 -21.64 3.54 -13.04
C LEU A 288 -23.06 3.24 -13.54
N ALA A 289 -24.04 3.16 -12.64
CA ALA A 289 -25.44 2.92 -12.98
C ALA A 289 -25.93 3.91 -14.05
N ALA A 290 -25.80 5.21 -13.78
CA ALA A 290 -26.18 6.28 -14.71
C ALA A 290 -25.46 6.14 -16.06
N SER A 291 -24.17 5.78 -16.06
CA SER A 291 -23.41 5.59 -17.30
C SER A 291 -23.91 4.43 -18.17
N LEU A 292 -24.49 3.38 -17.56
CA LEU A 292 -25.00 2.20 -18.26
C LEU A 292 -26.35 2.45 -18.91
N VAL A 293 -27.17 3.36 -18.37
CA VAL A 293 -28.52 3.69 -18.89
C VAL A 293 -28.61 5.05 -19.57
N ARG A 294 -27.47 5.76 -19.72
CA ARG A 294 -27.40 7.07 -20.35
C ARG A 294 -28.03 7.07 -21.75
N ALA A 295 -28.76 8.13 -22.08
CA ALA A 295 -29.29 8.37 -23.41
C ALA A 295 -28.20 8.22 -24.49
N GLU A 296 -28.56 7.54 -25.57
CA GLU A 296 -27.73 7.21 -26.74
C GLU A 296 -26.51 6.32 -26.50
N THR A 297 -25.84 6.42 -25.36
CA THR A 297 -24.48 5.88 -25.17
C THR A 297 -24.38 4.81 -24.09
N GLY A 298 -25.44 4.63 -23.28
CA GLY A 298 -25.53 3.61 -22.25
C GLY A 298 -25.67 2.21 -22.85
N TRP A 299 -24.88 1.26 -22.38
CA TRP A 299 -24.89 -0.11 -22.90
C TRP A 299 -26.22 -0.84 -22.61
N LEU A 300 -26.75 -0.71 -21.39
CA LEU A 300 -28.03 -1.32 -21.02
C LEU A 300 -29.17 -0.75 -21.86
N ARG A 301 -29.17 0.58 -22.06
CA ARG A 301 -30.18 1.25 -22.90
C ARG A 301 -30.16 0.77 -24.36
N GLN A 302 -28.98 0.46 -24.89
CA GLN A 302 -28.78 -0.08 -26.24
C GLN A 302 -28.93 -1.61 -26.33
N SER A 303 -29.28 -2.28 -25.22
CA SER A 303 -29.42 -3.74 -25.15
C SER A 303 -30.81 -4.17 -24.65
N PRO A 304 -31.91 -3.75 -25.30
CA PRO A 304 -33.28 -4.03 -24.85
C PRO A 304 -33.59 -5.53 -24.76
N GLN A 305 -32.93 -6.38 -25.55
CA GLN A 305 -33.08 -7.83 -25.52
C GLN A 305 -32.78 -8.47 -24.15
N LEU A 306 -32.06 -7.77 -23.27
CA LEU A 306 -31.78 -8.24 -21.91
C LEU A 306 -33.04 -8.31 -21.04
N VAL A 307 -34.11 -7.59 -21.39
CA VAL A 307 -35.39 -7.62 -20.66
C VAL A 307 -36.00 -9.03 -20.63
N GLU A 308 -35.72 -9.85 -21.64
CA GLU A 308 -36.20 -11.24 -21.71
C GLU A 308 -35.57 -12.16 -20.65
N ASN A 309 -34.47 -11.72 -20.03
CA ASN A 309 -33.80 -12.48 -18.98
C ASN A 309 -34.32 -12.15 -17.58
N LEU A 310 -35.25 -11.20 -17.45
CA LEU A 310 -35.80 -10.80 -16.15
C LEU A 310 -36.80 -11.83 -15.63
N THR A 311 -36.67 -12.13 -14.33
CA THR A 311 -37.69 -12.85 -13.57
C THR A 311 -38.04 -12.05 -12.32
N PRO A 312 -39.29 -12.11 -11.82
CA PRO A 312 -39.64 -11.39 -10.60
C PRO A 312 -38.73 -11.76 -9.43
N ILE A 313 -38.22 -10.75 -8.73
CA ILE A 313 -37.44 -10.91 -7.50
C ILE A 313 -38.14 -10.07 -6.42
N PRO A 314 -38.75 -10.70 -5.41
CA PRO A 314 -39.46 -9.99 -4.34
C PRO A 314 -38.61 -8.88 -3.72
N GLY A 315 -39.19 -7.69 -3.61
CA GLY A 315 -38.52 -6.51 -3.06
C GLY A 315 -37.58 -5.77 -4.03
N LEU A 316 -37.31 -6.29 -5.22
CA LEU A 316 -36.52 -5.61 -6.25
C LEU A 316 -37.32 -5.30 -7.51
N VAL A 317 -37.87 -6.33 -8.17
CA VAL A 317 -38.53 -6.18 -9.48
C VAL A 317 -39.75 -7.08 -9.51
N SER A 318 -40.94 -6.50 -9.72
CA SER A 318 -42.21 -7.22 -9.82
C SER A 318 -42.51 -7.67 -11.27
N ALA A 319 -43.51 -8.53 -11.44
CA ALA A 319 -43.98 -8.90 -12.78
C ALA A 319 -44.53 -7.70 -13.57
N ALA A 320 -45.15 -6.73 -12.88
CA ALA A 320 -45.64 -5.50 -13.50
C ALA A 320 -44.48 -4.61 -13.99
N ASP A 321 -43.41 -4.50 -13.19
CA ASP A 321 -42.20 -3.75 -13.58
C ASP A 321 -41.55 -4.37 -14.83
N ILE A 322 -41.50 -5.71 -14.91
CA ILE A 322 -40.99 -6.42 -16.09
C ILE A 322 -41.86 -6.15 -17.31
N SER A 323 -43.19 -6.21 -17.17
CA SER A 323 -44.10 -5.91 -18.27
C SER A 323 -43.96 -4.48 -18.77
N ALA A 324 -43.81 -3.51 -17.85
CA ALA A 324 -43.57 -2.11 -18.19
C ALA A 324 -42.23 -1.93 -18.90
N ALA A 325 -41.17 -2.58 -18.42
CA ALA A 325 -39.85 -2.54 -19.06
C ALA A 325 -39.81 -3.19 -20.45
N LYS A 326 -40.63 -4.24 -20.68
CA LYS A 326 -40.81 -4.84 -22.01
C LYS A 326 -41.53 -3.91 -22.98
N ALA A 327 -42.50 -3.14 -22.48
CA ALA A 327 -43.23 -2.16 -23.28
C ALA A 327 -42.39 -0.90 -23.58
N ASP A 328 -41.62 -0.41 -22.60
CA ASP A 328 -40.78 0.78 -22.73
C ASP A 328 -39.45 0.65 -21.96
N TRP A 329 -38.49 -0.01 -22.60
CA TRP A 329 -37.13 -0.15 -22.06
C TRP A 329 -36.40 1.20 -21.94
N ALA A 330 -36.64 2.11 -22.89
CA ALA A 330 -36.00 3.41 -22.92
C ALA A 330 -36.48 4.29 -21.75
N GLY A 331 -37.79 4.29 -21.48
CA GLY A 331 -38.39 4.97 -20.32
C GLY A 331 -37.92 4.38 -18.99
N THR A 332 -37.76 3.05 -18.91
CA THR A 332 -37.18 2.38 -17.73
C THR A 332 -35.75 2.85 -17.47
N CYS A 333 -34.91 2.88 -18.52
CA CYS A 333 -33.55 3.42 -18.44
C CYS A 333 -33.51 4.90 -18.04
N GLU A 334 -34.44 5.71 -18.54
CA GLU A 334 -34.54 7.14 -18.20
C GLU A 334 -34.96 7.36 -16.75
N ALA A 335 -35.89 6.54 -16.24
CA ALA A 335 -36.28 6.56 -14.83
C ALA A 335 -35.08 6.26 -13.92
N LEU A 336 -34.28 5.24 -14.24
CA LEU A 336 -33.07 4.97 -13.49
C LEU A 336 -32.03 6.07 -13.62
N HIS A 337 -31.80 6.62 -14.81
CA HIS A 337 -30.79 7.67 -15.01
C HIS A 337 -31.06 8.87 -14.10
N ARG A 338 -32.32 9.31 -14.02
CA ARG A 338 -32.77 10.37 -13.11
C ARG A 338 -32.57 9.97 -11.65
N HIS A 339 -33.00 8.76 -11.27
CA HIS A 339 -32.85 8.24 -9.91
C HIS A 339 -31.39 8.19 -9.45
N ALA A 340 -30.52 7.55 -10.24
CA ALA A 340 -29.12 7.36 -9.90
C ALA A 340 -28.38 8.69 -9.77
N THR A 341 -28.65 9.66 -10.67
CA THR A 341 -28.04 10.99 -10.61
C THR A 341 -28.50 11.78 -9.40
N ALA A 342 -29.80 11.74 -9.07
CA ALA A 342 -30.34 12.39 -7.89
C ALA A 342 -29.80 11.76 -6.60
N ARG A 343 -29.87 10.43 -6.50
CA ARG A 343 -29.39 9.69 -5.33
C ARG A 343 -27.89 9.86 -5.10
N ALA A 344 -27.08 9.91 -6.17
CA ALA A 344 -25.65 10.17 -6.05
C ALA A 344 -25.37 11.53 -5.40
N ARG A 345 -26.13 12.58 -5.75
CA ARG A 345 -26.01 13.92 -5.15
C ARG A 345 -26.46 13.96 -3.70
N GLU A 346 -27.50 13.20 -3.36
CA GLU A 346 -27.92 13.06 -1.95
C GLU A 346 -26.85 12.35 -1.13
N LEU A 347 -26.32 11.23 -1.63
CA LEU A 347 -25.28 10.47 -0.97
C LEU A 347 -24.01 11.30 -0.77
N GLN A 348 -23.59 12.08 -1.77
CA GLN A 348 -22.43 12.98 -1.65
C GLN A 348 -22.49 13.91 -0.42
N ARG A 349 -23.69 14.26 0.07
CA ARG A 349 -23.86 15.12 1.26
C ARG A 349 -23.79 14.37 2.59
N VAL A 350 -24.07 13.07 2.58
CA VAL A 350 -24.13 12.22 3.79
C VAL A 350 -22.98 11.22 3.90
N VAL A 351 -22.21 11.05 2.83
CA VAL A 351 -20.97 10.28 2.84
C VAL A 351 -20.07 10.83 3.94
N LYS A 352 -19.77 9.99 4.92
CA LYS A 352 -18.86 10.35 5.99
C LYS A 352 -17.44 10.23 5.46
N VAL A 353 -16.71 11.35 5.43
CA VAL A 353 -15.24 11.32 5.34
C VAL A 353 -14.77 10.81 6.70
N HIS A 354 -14.54 9.49 6.79
CA HIS A 354 -14.33 8.80 8.06
C HIS A 354 -13.09 9.24 8.83
N ARG A 355 -12.17 9.93 8.17
CA ARG A 355 -11.01 10.56 8.81
C ARG A 355 -10.43 11.61 7.89
N ASP A 356 -9.77 12.60 8.47
CA ASP A 356 -8.83 13.39 7.71
C ASP A 356 -7.84 12.39 7.05
N PRO A 357 -7.82 12.29 5.71
CA PRO A 357 -6.98 11.33 4.99
C PRO A 357 -5.49 11.53 5.28
N PHE A 358 -5.13 12.73 5.71
CA PHE A 358 -3.78 13.09 6.08
C PHE A 358 -3.45 12.76 7.53
N GLU A 359 -4.42 12.46 8.40
CA GLU A 359 -4.17 12.19 9.82
C GLU A 359 -3.03 11.19 10.06
N PRO A 360 -2.90 10.09 9.30
CA PRO A 360 -1.80 9.16 9.52
C PRO A 360 -0.40 9.75 9.33
N ILE A 361 -0.29 10.86 8.59
CA ILE A 361 0.94 11.55 8.23
C ILE A 361 0.95 13.02 8.64
N LEU A 362 -0.03 13.47 9.43
CA LEU A 362 -0.13 14.86 9.89
C LEU A 362 1.17 15.36 10.54
N PRO A 363 1.84 14.59 11.42
CA PRO A 363 3.11 14.99 12.02
C PRO A 363 4.22 15.32 11.00
N ILE A 364 4.15 14.74 9.80
CA ILE A 364 5.07 15.04 8.70
C ILE A 364 4.60 16.30 7.97
N LEU A 365 3.32 16.37 7.60
CA LEU A 365 2.79 17.47 6.80
C LEU A 365 2.80 18.79 7.57
N GLU A 366 2.69 18.75 8.89
CA GLU A 366 2.78 19.93 9.76
C GLU A 366 4.22 20.41 9.95
N SER A 367 5.22 19.56 9.76
CA SER A 367 6.64 19.96 9.86
C SER A 367 7.04 21.00 8.81
N ASP A 368 8.09 21.77 9.11
CA ASP A 368 8.63 22.79 8.19
C ASP A 368 9.18 22.16 6.90
N SER A 369 9.70 20.94 7.00
CA SER A 369 10.25 20.19 5.87
C SER A 369 9.62 18.79 5.81
N PRO A 370 8.42 18.63 5.21
CA PRO A 370 7.77 17.32 5.15
C PRO A 370 8.63 16.22 4.49
N VAL A 371 9.34 16.55 3.40
CA VAL A 371 10.29 15.61 2.78
C VAL A 371 11.47 15.32 3.70
N GLY A 372 12.01 16.32 4.40
CA GLY A 372 13.08 16.15 5.37
C GLY A 372 12.68 15.25 6.55
N GLU A 373 11.45 15.40 7.05
CA GLU A 373 10.89 14.57 8.12
C GLU A 373 10.70 13.13 7.65
N TYR A 374 10.09 12.92 6.47
CA TYR A 374 9.89 11.59 5.90
C TYR A 374 11.21 10.89 5.54
N ARG A 375 12.24 11.64 5.13
CA ARG A 375 13.59 11.11 4.84
C ARG A 375 14.20 10.38 6.04
N LYS A 376 13.85 10.75 7.28
CA LYS A 376 14.35 10.08 8.50
C LYS A 376 14.03 8.58 8.53
N ILE A 377 12.98 8.14 7.83
CA ILE A 377 12.65 6.72 7.67
C ILE A 377 13.77 5.98 6.94
N ALA A 378 14.37 6.58 5.91
CA ALA A 378 15.50 6.00 5.19
C ALA A 378 16.75 5.91 6.08
N ASP A 379 17.00 6.94 6.90
CA ASP A 379 18.10 6.96 7.87
C ASP A 379 17.93 5.84 8.92
N GLU A 380 16.71 5.61 9.40
CA GLU A 380 16.40 4.53 10.35
C GLU A 380 16.55 3.13 9.72
N ILE A 381 16.24 2.96 8.43
CA ILE A 381 16.49 1.71 7.69
C ILE A 381 18.00 1.44 7.62
N LEU A 382 18.79 2.45 7.27
CA LEU A 382 20.25 2.35 7.19
C LEU A 382 20.87 2.02 8.55
N ALA A 383 20.46 2.72 9.61
CA ALA A 383 20.97 2.51 10.97
C ALA A 383 20.71 1.09 11.51
N ARG A 384 19.69 0.40 10.97
CA ARG A 384 19.28 -0.96 11.37
C ARG A 384 19.61 -2.02 10.32
N MET A 385 20.25 -1.66 9.21
CA MET A 385 20.55 -2.60 8.14
C MET A 385 21.35 -3.80 8.67
N PRO A 386 20.91 -5.04 8.42
CA PRO A 386 21.68 -6.22 8.81
C PRO A 386 23.00 -6.32 8.04
N ASP A 387 23.98 -6.96 8.67
CA ASP A 387 25.19 -7.42 8.00
C ASP A 387 24.83 -8.37 6.85
N GLU A 388 25.18 -7.97 5.63
CA GLU A 388 24.84 -8.69 4.41
C GLU A 388 25.48 -10.08 4.36
N ASN A 389 26.73 -10.21 4.77
CA ASN A 389 27.47 -11.47 4.71
C ASN A 389 26.83 -12.56 5.59
N ARG A 390 26.27 -12.16 6.73
CA ARG A 390 25.65 -13.07 7.70
C ARG A 390 24.14 -13.23 7.52
N TYR A 391 23.46 -12.21 7.01
CA TYR A 391 22.00 -12.19 6.84
C TYR A 391 21.59 -11.67 5.46
N PRO A 392 22.01 -12.32 4.36
CA PRO A 392 21.88 -11.78 3.00
C PRO A 392 20.43 -11.49 2.61
N VAL A 393 19.47 -12.34 3.00
CA VAL A 393 18.05 -12.13 2.72
C VAL A 393 17.51 -10.92 3.50
N THR A 394 17.81 -10.80 4.79
CA THR A 394 17.29 -9.69 5.61
C THR A 394 17.94 -8.36 5.22
N ALA A 395 19.21 -8.38 4.80
CA ALA A 395 19.88 -7.23 4.20
C ALA A 395 19.21 -6.83 2.88
N ALA A 396 18.93 -7.80 1.99
CA ALA A 396 18.21 -7.57 0.75
C ALA A 396 16.80 -6.99 0.97
N GLU A 397 16.08 -7.43 2.01
CA GLU A 397 14.79 -6.85 2.39
C GLU A 397 14.92 -5.41 2.89
N ALA A 398 15.98 -5.09 3.64
CA ALA A 398 16.27 -3.73 4.10
C ALA A 398 16.64 -2.80 2.93
N VAL A 399 17.49 -3.25 2.00
CA VAL A 399 17.85 -2.48 0.79
C VAL A 399 16.63 -2.25 -0.10
N ARG A 400 15.79 -3.27 -0.31
CA ARG A 400 14.50 -3.09 -1.02
C ARG A 400 13.64 -2.02 -0.33
N SER A 401 13.55 -2.06 0.99
CA SER A 401 12.77 -1.09 1.77
C SER A 401 13.32 0.33 1.64
N LEU A 402 14.65 0.48 1.71
CA LEU A 402 15.34 1.75 1.49
C LEU A 402 15.02 2.31 0.10
N LEU A 403 15.17 1.50 -0.94
CA LEU A 403 14.91 1.91 -2.32
C LEU A 403 13.44 2.27 -2.56
N LEU A 404 12.49 1.55 -1.95
CA LEU A 404 11.06 1.92 -2.04
C LEU A 404 10.80 3.33 -1.50
N ILE A 405 11.34 3.66 -0.32
CA ILE A 405 11.19 5.00 0.27
C ILE A 405 11.91 6.05 -0.58
N ARG A 406 13.16 5.80 -0.96
CA ARG A 406 13.98 6.77 -1.70
C ARG A 406 13.45 7.06 -3.09
N LEU A 407 13.13 6.02 -3.89
CA LEU A 407 12.55 6.22 -5.21
C LEU A 407 11.16 6.83 -5.13
N GLY A 408 10.36 6.48 -4.11
CA GLY A 408 9.08 7.15 -3.85
C GLY A 408 9.25 8.65 -3.69
N LEU A 409 10.18 9.10 -2.85
CA LEU A 409 10.46 10.52 -2.60
C LEU A 409 11.07 11.25 -3.81
N HIS A 410 11.86 10.56 -4.65
CA HIS A 410 12.44 11.20 -5.84
C HIS A 410 11.47 11.30 -7.01
N LEU A 411 10.60 10.29 -7.18
CA LEU A 411 9.77 10.19 -8.37
C LEU A 411 8.38 10.82 -8.19
N GLY A 412 7.81 10.73 -6.98
CA GLY A 412 6.45 11.18 -6.73
C GLY A 412 5.38 10.47 -7.55
N VAL A 413 5.70 9.37 -8.22
CA VAL A 413 4.77 8.63 -9.07
C VAL A 413 3.78 7.80 -8.25
N ARG A 414 2.62 7.50 -8.83
CA ARG A 414 1.61 6.60 -8.23
C ARG A 414 2.20 5.22 -7.95
N GLN A 415 1.62 4.50 -6.99
CA GLN A 415 2.16 3.20 -6.59
C GLN A 415 2.19 2.20 -7.74
N LYS A 416 1.26 2.27 -8.70
CA LYS A 416 1.27 1.45 -9.92
C LYS A 416 2.58 1.57 -10.68
N ASN A 417 2.95 2.81 -10.98
CA ASN A 417 4.12 3.14 -11.77
C ASN A 417 5.39 2.67 -11.06
N LEU A 418 5.45 2.82 -9.74
CA LEU A 418 6.59 2.35 -8.95
C LEU A 418 6.64 0.81 -8.83
N ARG A 419 5.47 0.19 -8.61
CA ARG A 419 5.29 -1.27 -8.45
C ARG A 419 5.61 -2.03 -9.73
N GLN A 420 5.17 -1.50 -10.87
CA GLN A 420 5.29 -2.13 -12.20
C GLN A 420 6.51 -1.63 -12.98
N LEU A 421 7.33 -0.75 -12.40
CA LEU A 421 8.55 -0.25 -13.01
C LEU A 421 9.42 -1.44 -13.43
N LEU A 422 9.72 -1.58 -14.72
CA LEU A 422 10.67 -2.58 -15.23
C LEU A 422 12.10 -2.12 -14.95
N VAL A 423 13.07 -3.02 -15.12
CA VAL A 423 14.48 -2.63 -15.02
C VAL A 423 15.35 -3.24 -16.12
N LYS A 424 16.33 -2.45 -16.55
CA LYS A 424 17.45 -2.87 -17.40
C LYS A 424 18.76 -2.60 -16.68
N ALA A 425 19.59 -3.62 -16.55
CA ALA A 425 20.92 -3.47 -15.98
C ALA A 425 21.79 -2.56 -16.87
N ARG A 426 22.82 -1.95 -16.28
CA ARG A 426 23.79 -1.14 -17.04
C ARG A 426 24.39 -2.00 -18.17
N GLY A 427 24.44 -1.44 -19.37
CA GLY A 427 24.92 -2.13 -20.58
C GLY A 427 23.87 -2.96 -21.33
N GLN A 428 22.67 -3.16 -20.77
CA GLN A 428 21.56 -3.74 -21.53
C GLN A 428 20.86 -2.69 -22.39
N THR A 429 20.40 -3.08 -23.57
CA THR A 429 19.60 -2.22 -24.45
C THR A 429 18.26 -1.88 -23.78
N PRO A 430 17.96 -0.59 -23.56
CA PRO A 430 16.67 -0.15 -23.04
C PRO A 430 15.50 -0.52 -23.94
N SER A 431 14.31 -0.67 -23.36
CA SER A 431 13.09 -0.75 -24.15
C SER A 431 12.77 0.60 -24.80
N THR A 432 12.14 0.55 -25.98
CA THR A 432 11.68 1.76 -26.66
C THR A 432 10.46 2.33 -25.94
N GLU A 433 10.23 3.64 -26.06
CA GLU A 433 9.04 4.29 -25.47
C GLU A 433 7.75 3.63 -25.96
N ARG A 434 7.68 3.23 -27.24
CA ARG A 434 6.54 2.50 -27.81
C ARG A 434 6.29 1.17 -27.11
N GLN A 435 7.34 0.36 -26.90
CA GLN A 435 7.21 -0.92 -26.20
C GLN A 435 6.71 -0.74 -24.76
N LEU A 436 7.16 0.33 -24.09
CA LEU A 436 6.71 0.67 -22.74
C LEU A 436 5.28 1.20 -22.73
N ALA A 437 4.89 1.99 -23.74
CA ALA A 437 3.54 2.50 -23.90
C ALA A 437 2.53 1.36 -24.17
N ASP A 438 2.89 0.40 -25.03
CA ASP A 438 2.08 -0.80 -25.31
C ASP A 438 1.87 -1.65 -24.04
N ARG A 439 2.83 -1.63 -23.11
CA ARG A 439 2.76 -2.31 -21.81
C ARG A 439 2.17 -1.46 -20.69
N GLN A 440 1.96 -0.17 -20.92
CA GLN A 440 1.54 0.83 -19.93
C GLN A 440 2.36 0.81 -18.64
N CYS A 441 3.69 0.67 -18.75
CA CYS A 441 4.61 0.67 -17.61
C CYS A 441 5.88 1.48 -17.90
N GLY A 442 6.65 1.78 -16.85
CA GLY A 442 7.95 2.45 -16.97
C GLY A 442 9.14 1.52 -16.92
N GLU A 443 10.34 2.08 -17.08
CA GLU A 443 11.62 1.37 -16.98
C GLU A 443 12.66 2.20 -16.22
N LEU A 444 13.34 1.58 -15.25
CA LEU A 444 14.61 2.05 -14.70
C LEU A 444 15.74 1.55 -15.58
N ARG A 445 16.57 2.46 -16.08
CA ARG A 445 17.64 2.15 -17.04
C ARG A 445 18.82 3.09 -16.87
N TRP A 446 19.99 2.71 -17.40
CA TRP A 446 21.16 3.58 -17.41
C TRP A 446 21.13 4.54 -18.61
N SER A 447 21.19 5.85 -18.36
CA SER A 447 21.45 6.87 -19.39
C SER A 447 22.96 7.01 -19.56
N ALA A 448 23.48 6.55 -20.70
CA ALA A 448 24.88 6.79 -21.07
C ALA A 448 25.16 8.26 -21.37
N ARG A 449 24.14 9.02 -21.80
CA ARG A 449 24.26 10.45 -22.08
C ARG A 449 24.46 11.24 -20.78
N ASP A 450 23.62 10.97 -19.78
CA ASP A 450 23.57 11.73 -18.54
C ASP A 450 24.36 11.07 -17.40
N GLN A 451 25.02 9.94 -17.69
CA GLN A 451 25.81 9.13 -16.76
C GLN A 451 25.06 8.84 -15.46
N GLY A 452 23.81 8.38 -15.60
CA GLY A 452 22.93 8.21 -14.45
C GLY A 452 21.79 7.23 -14.65
N TRP A 453 21.22 6.78 -13.52
CA TRP A 453 20.02 5.95 -13.52
C TRP A 453 18.80 6.81 -13.88
N GLU A 454 18.23 6.56 -15.06
CA GLU A 454 17.04 7.21 -15.59
C GLU A 454 15.79 6.37 -15.30
N VAL A 455 14.73 7.03 -14.84
CA VAL A 455 13.37 6.49 -14.89
C VAL A 455 12.64 7.11 -16.06
N LEU A 456 12.22 6.30 -17.03
CA LEU A 456 11.34 6.70 -18.12
C LEU A 456 9.98 6.03 -17.96
N ILE A 457 8.91 6.83 -18.00
CA ILE A 457 7.52 6.34 -17.98
C ILE A 457 6.75 7.04 -19.11
N PRO A 458 6.19 6.31 -20.09
CA PRO A 458 5.41 6.91 -21.16
C PRO A 458 4.14 7.56 -20.61
N ALA A 459 3.69 8.65 -21.22
CA ALA A 459 2.47 9.36 -20.79
C ALA A 459 1.25 8.42 -20.69
N ALA A 460 1.13 7.47 -21.63
CA ALA A 460 0.05 6.48 -21.70
C ALA A 460 -0.01 5.51 -20.49
N ALA A 461 1.03 5.45 -19.66
CA ALA A 461 1.02 4.68 -18.41
C ALA A 461 0.40 5.46 -17.23
N PHE A 462 0.21 6.78 -17.36
CA PHE A 462 -0.42 7.60 -16.33
C PHE A 462 -1.93 7.74 -16.57
N LYS A 463 -2.71 7.76 -15.48
CA LYS A 463 -4.15 8.07 -15.51
C LYS A 463 -4.43 9.42 -16.18
N ASN A 464 -3.55 10.39 -15.95
CA ASN A 464 -3.66 11.77 -16.44
C ASN A 464 -2.87 11.97 -17.75
N ALA A 465 -2.75 10.95 -18.60
CA ALA A 465 -1.97 10.99 -19.85
C ALA A 465 -2.34 12.17 -20.76
N THR A 466 -3.62 12.59 -20.75
CA THR A 466 -4.15 13.69 -21.55
C THR A 466 -4.07 15.06 -20.87
N SER A 467 -3.54 15.12 -19.65
CA SER A 467 -3.35 16.39 -18.95
C SER A 467 -2.29 17.25 -19.61
N THR A 468 -2.40 18.56 -19.40
CA THR A 468 -1.44 19.57 -19.86
C THR A 468 -0.01 19.31 -19.37
N TYR A 469 0.15 18.61 -18.23
CA TYR A 469 1.45 18.24 -17.68
C TYR A 469 2.30 17.45 -18.68
N PHE A 470 1.72 16.43 -19.31
CA PHE A 470 2.50 15.57 -20.21
C PHE A 470 2.67 16.22 -21.58
N GLY A 471 1.65 16.91 -22.11
CA GLY A 471 1.71 17.48 -23.46
C GLY A 471 2.12 16.45 -24.52
N GLY A 472 1.79 15.17 -24.30
CA GLY A 472 2.19 14.05 -25.16
C GLY A 472 3.63 13.52 -24.96
N LYS A 473 4.40 14.05 -24.00
CA LYS A 473 5.78 13.63 -23.70
C LYS A 473 5.84 12.65 -22.54
N PRO A 474 6.82 11.73 -22.50
CA PRO A 474 7.02 10.83 -21.37
C PRO A 474 7.53 11.56 -20.13
N PHE A 475 7.28 11.01 -18.95
CA PHE A 475 8.00 11.35 -17.74
C PHE A 475 9.43 10.82 -17.84
N ARG A 476 10.42 11.68 -17.59
CA ARG A 476 11.85 11.32 -17.56
C ARG A 476 12.51 11.99 -16.37
N LEU A 477 13.19 11.22 -15.55
CA LEU A 477 13.97 11.73 -14.43
C LEU A 477 15.29 10.96 -14.30
N ILE A 478 16.41 11.69 -14.31
CA ILE A 478 17.69 11.14 -13.86
C ILE A 478 17.69 11.20 -12.32
N LEU A 479 17.81 10.04 -11.69
CA LEU A 479 17.87 9.93 -10.24
C LEU A 479 19.16 10.58 -9.74
N PRO A 480 19.12 11.43 -8.70
CA PRO A 480 20.33 12.01 -8.17
C PRO A 480 21.09 10.99 -7.31
N ASP A 481 22.41 10.87 -7.49
CA ASP A 481 23.25 9.98 -6.67
C ASP A 481 23.59 10.58 -5.30
N LEU A 482 22.56 10.90 -4.52
CA LEU A 482 22.71 11.38 -3.15
C LEU A 482 22.79 10.19 -2.20
N GLY A 483 23.61 10.26 -1.15
CA GLY A 483 23.68 9.20 -0.12
C GLY A 483 23.93 7.79 -0.70
N GLY A 484 24.72 7.68 -1.76
CA GLY A 484 25.08 6.42 -2.42
C GLY A 484 23.91 5.68 -3.08
N LEU A 485 22.92 6.40 -3.62
CA LEU A 485 21.74 5.79 -4.24
C LEU A 485 22.12 4.79 -5.33
N TYR A 486 23.09 5.14 -6.18
CA TYR A 486 23.51 4.29 -7.28
C TYR A 486 24.14 3.01 -6.76
N GLY A 487 24.98 3.09 -5.72
CA GLY A 487 25.53 1.91 -5.05
C GLY A 487 24.46 0.96 -4.51
N PHE A 488 23.37 1.50 -3.94
CA PHE A 488 22.24 0.67 -3.50
C PHE A 488 21.43 0.08 -4.65
N ILE A 489 21.24 0.81 -5.75
CA ILE A 489 20.57 0.29 -6.96
C ILE A 489 21.40 -0.85 -7.55
N ASP A 490 22.69 -0.62 -7.77
CA ASP A 490 23.62 -1.59 -8.37
C ASP A 490 23.68 -2.85 -7.48
N ALA A 491 23.88 -2.68 -6.17
CA ALA A 491 23.83 -3.77 -5.20
C ALA A 491 22.50 -4.54 -5.21
N TYR A 492 21.39 -3.81 -5.36
CA TYR A 492 20.09 -4.43 -5.39
C TYR A 492 19.92 -5.32 -6.61
N LEU A 493 20.32 -4.81 -7.78
CA LEU A 493 20.24 -5.52 -9.05
C LEU A 493 21.17 -6.73 -9.12
N GLU A 494 22.41 -6.59 -8.64
CA GLU A 494 23.43 -7.62 -8.80
C GLU A 494 23.23 -8.84 -7.89
N ARG A 495 22.82 -8.62 -6.63
CA ARG A 495 22.85 -9.69 -5.61
C ARG A 495 21.60 -9.77 -4.74
N HIS A 496 21.03 -8.65 -4.32
CA HIS A 496 19.90 -8.70 -3.39
C HIS A 496 18.62 -9.23 -4.05
N ARG A 497 18.34 -8.88 -5.31
CA ARG A 497 17.21 -9.46 -6.06
C ARG A 497 17.28 -10.98 -6.10
N GLN A 498 18.44 -11.54 -6.41
CA GLN A 498 18.64 -12.99 -6.47
C GLN A 498 18.37 -13.64 -5.10
N ALA A 499 18.85 -13.02 -4.01
CA ALA A 499 18.60 -13.48 -2.64
C ALA A 499 17.09 -13.46 -2.27
N LEU A 500 16.33 -12.50 -2.80
CA LEU A 500 14.88 -12.40 -2.60
C LEU A 500 14.10 -13.42 -3.45
N LEU A 501 14.52 -13.66 -4.69
CA LEU A 501 13.86 -14.57 -5.62
C LEU A 501 14.03 -16.04 -5.21
N ARG A 502 15.15 -16.41 -4.58
CA ARG A 502 15.43 -17.79 -4.13
C ARG A 502 15.27 -18.83 -5.25
N GLY A 503 15.71 -18.49 -6.46
CA GLY A 503 15.62 -19.36 -7.63
C GLY A 503 14.27 -19.32 -8.37
N ALA A 504 13.29 -18.52 -7.92
CA ALA A 504 12.06 -18.28 -8.68
C ALA A 504 12.34 -17.47 -9.95
N ALA A 505 11.42 -17.58 -10.92
CA ALA A 505 11.47 -16.78 -12.14
C ALA A 505 11.44 -15.27 -11.83
N ASP A 506 12.31 -14.51 -12.50
CA ASP A 506 12.36 -13.04 -12.37
C ASP A 506 11.25 -12.40 -13.22
N PRO A 507 10.33 -11.61 -12.63
CA PRO A 507 9.26 -10.94 -13.36
C PRO A 507 9.73 -9.73 -14.19
N GLY A 508 11.00 -9.31 -14.07
CA GLY A 508 11.55 -8.13 -14.74
C GLY A 508 11.19 -6.79 -14.11
N THR A 509 10.30 -6.75 -13.12
CA THR A 509 9.98 -5.54 -12.35
C THR A 509 11.11 -5.18 -11.40
N PHE A 510 11.43 -3.91 -11.22
CA PHE A 510 12.49 -3.41 -10.35
C PHE A 510 12.32 -3.85 -8.90
N PHE A 511 11.09 -3.89 -8.35
CA PHE A 511 10.86 -4.43 -7.01
C PHE A 511 10.32 -5.86 -7.07
N VAL A 512 10.90 -6.75 -6.25
CA VAL A 512 10.47 -8.16 -6.13
C VAL A 512 10.18 -8.54 -4.68
N LYS A 513 9.20 -9.41 -4.47
CA LYS A 513 8.86 -9.98 -3.17
C LYS A 513 9.95 -10.94 -2.70
N THR A 514 10.03 -11.13 -1.39
CA THR A 514 10.79 -12.23 -0.82
C THR A 514 10.00 -13.52 -1.05
N MET A 515 10.53 -14.42 -1.87
CA MET A 515 9.86 -15.67 -2.21
C MET A 515 9.85 -16.64 -1.02
N LYS A 516 8.68 -17.23 -0.78
CA LYS A 516 8.43 -18.26 0.23
C LYS A 516 7.87 -19.48 -0.48
N SER A 517 7.86 -20.63 0.19
CA SER A 517 7.28 -21.87 -0.36
C SER A 517 5.79 -21.73 -0.75
N THR A 518 5.07 -20.79 -0.13
CA THR A 518 3.66 -20.51 -0.41
C THR A 518 3.45 -19.38 -1.44
N SER A 519 4.52 -18.76 -1.96
CA SER A 519 4.41 -17.63 -2.90
C SER A 519 4.21 -18.14 -4.33
N ALA A 520 3.14 -17.70 -5.00
CA ALA A 520 2.86 -18.06 -6.38
C ALA A 520 3.65 -17.22 -7.42
N ASP A 521 3.92 -15.96 -7.11
CA ASP A 521 4.53 -14.97 -8.02
C ASP A 521 5.52 -14.10 -7.22
N ALA A 522 6.60 -13.63 -7.84
CA ALA A 522 7.58 -12.71 -7.26
C ALA A 522 7.19 -11.23 -7.43
N ALA A 523 6.35 -10.89 -8.42
CA ALA A 523 5.88 -9.51 -8.62
C ALA A 523 4.86 -9.08 -7.56
N TYR A 524 4.86 -7.79 -7.23
CA TYR A 524 3.94 -7.17 -6.28
C TYR A 524 2.56 -6.87 -6.90
N ASN A 525 1.46 -7.06 -6.14
CA ASN A 525 0.13 -6.47 -6.45
C ASN A 525 0.03 -5.14 -5.74
N GLN A 526 -1.01 -4.39 -6.06
CA GLN A 526 -1.55 -3.38 -5.17
C GLN A 526 -1.58 -3.84 -3.69
N THR A 527 -2.26 -4.96 -3.36
CA THR A 527 -2.35 -5.46 -1.97
C THR A 527 -0.98 -5.77 -1.35
N THR A 528 -0.14 -6.59 -1.99
CA THR A 528 1.17 -6.93 -1.38
C THR A 528 2.16 -5.76 -1.41
N PHE A 529 2.02 -4.81 -2.34
CA PHE A 529 2.83 -3.60 -2.39
C PHE A 529 2.44 -2.63 -1.29
N TYR A 530 1.14 -2.43 -1.09
CA TYR A 530 0.58 -1.66 0.03
C TYR A 530 1.02 -2.24 1.36
N GLU A 531 0.88 -3.56 1.55
CA GLU A 531 1.32 -4.23 2.77
C GLU A 531 2.84 -4.17 2.96
N ALA A 532 3.63 -4.29 1.88
CA ALA A 532 5.08 -4.09 1.97
C ALA A 532 5.43 -2.67 2.43
N TRP A 533 4.78 -1.66 1.86
CA TRP A 533 4.94 -0.26 2.28
C TRP A 533 4.58 -0.07 3.74
N ARG A 534 3.39 -0.53 4.13
CA ARG A 534 2.88 -0.45 5.50
C ARG A 534 3.83 -1.13 6.50
N LEU A 535 4.39 -2.29 6.15
CA LEU A 535 5.38 -2.98 6.99
C LEU A 535 6.67 -2.17 7.17
N ILE A 536 7.10 -1.42 6.15
CA ILE A 536 8.23 -0.49 6.25
C ILE A 536 7.89 0.62 7.25
N ILE A 537 6.71 1.22 7.12
CA ILE A 537 6.26 2.29 8.03
C ILE A 537 6.13 1.78 9.47
N GLN A 538 5.49 0.63 9.67
CA GLN A 538 5.37 0.02 11.00
C GLN A 538 6.74 -0.24 11.63
N ARG A 539 7.69 -0.75 10.84
CA ARG A 539 9.00 -1.19 11.33
C ARG A 539 9.98 -0.04 11.57
N TYR A 540 10.02 0.96 10.69
CA TYR A 540 11.03 2.03 10.67
C TYR A 540 10.43 3.44 10.73
N GLY A 541 9.19 3.62 10.30
CA GLY A 541 8.55 4.93 10.30
C GLY A 541 8.09 5.35 11.70
N ILE A 542 7.26 4.53 12.33
CA ILE A 542 6.56 4.87 13.57
C ILE A 542 7.52 4.79 14.75
N TYR A 543 7.79 5.92 15.40
CA TYR A 543 8.57 5.94 16.64
C TYR A 543 7.81 5.27 17.78
N ASN A 544 8.39 4.21 18.31
CA ASN A 544 7.88 3.44 19.44
C ASN A 544 8.61 3.85 20.72
N PRO A 545 7.95 4.56 21.66
CA PRO A 545 8.58 5.08 22.88
C PRO A 545 9.04 3.96 23.84
N HIS A 546 8.43 2.78 23.77
CA HIS A 546 8.80 1.65 24.62
C HIS A 546 10.08 0.94 24.17
N THR A 547 10.45 1.09 22.90
CA THR A 547 11.64 0.42 22.33
C THR A 547 12.72 1.39 21.86
N GLY A 548 12.40 2.69 21.73
CA GLY A 548 13.28 3.70 21.13
C GLY A 548 13.56 3.48 19.64
N ARG A 549 12.73 2.69 18.96
CA ARG A 549 12.87 2.35 17.53
C ARG A 549 11.88 3.14 16.69
N GLY A 550 12.19 3.37 15.42
CA GLY A 550 11.37 4.12 14.49
C GLY A 550 11.78 5.59 14.39
N ALA A 551 11.39 6.25 13.31
CA ALA A 551 11.94 7.55 12.94
C ALA A 551 11.11 8.75 13.46
N ILE A 552 9.78 8.68 13.40
CA ILE A 552 8.90 9.85 13.51
C ILE A 552 7.85 9.65 14.60
N LYS A 553 7.77 10.59 15.54
CA LYS A 553 6.77 10.60 16.62
C LYS A 553 5.38 10.93 16.09
N GLY A 554 4.36 10.23 16.59
CA GLY A 554 2.97 10.43 16.21
C GLY A 554 2.57 9.87 14.83
N LEU A 555 3.52 9.36 14.04
CA LEU A 555 3.24 8.74 12.75
C LEU A 555 2.35 7.52 12.91
N LEU A 556 1.37 7.33 12.02
CA LEU A 556 0.51 6.15 12.00
C LEU A 556 0.73 5.32 10.72
N PRO A 557 0.25 4.05 10.69
CA PRO A 557 0.41 3.19 9.53
C PRO A 557 -0.36 3.74 8.31
N HIS A 558 0.35 3.88 7.20
CA HIS A 558 -0.15 4.41 5.93
C HIS A 558 0.49 3.70 4.73
N GLY A 559 -0.09 3.94 3.54
CA GLY A 559 0.33 3.34 2.27
C GLY A 559 1.20 4.25 1.40
N PRO A 560 1.57 3.79 0.19
CA PRO A 560 2.49 4.51 -0.69
C PRO A 560 1.97 5.87 -1.19
N HIS A 561 0.66 6.08 -1.28
CA HIS A 561 0.08 7.35 -1.76
C HIS A 561 0.51 8.53 -0.89
N SER A 562 0.70 8.31 0.42
CA SER A 562 1.14 9.34 1.36
C SER A 562 2.45 10.03 0.99
N VAL A 563 3.33 9.40 0.21
CA VAL A 563 4.54 10.07 -0.28
C VAL A 563 4.23 11.19 -1.25
N ARG A 564 3.19 11.03 -2.07
CA ARG A 564 2.72 12.08 -2.98
C ARG A 564 2.19 13.26 -2.17
N ASP A 565 1.43 12.98 -1.10
CA ASP A 565 0.95 14.02 -0.18
C ASP A 565 2.11 14.80 0.45
N VAL A 566 3.15 14.08 0.89
CA VAL A 566 4.37 14.67 1.47
C VAL A 566 5.10 15.54 0.45
N LEU A 567 5.25 15.08 -0.79
CA LEU A 567 5.94 15.83 -1.84
C LEU A 567 5.17 17.08 -2.26
N ALA A 568 3.87 16.95 -2.54
CA ALA A 568 3.01 18.07 -2.91
C ALA A 568 3.00 19.12 -1.79
N THR A 569 2.84 18.69 -0.53
CA THR A 569 2.84 19.59 0.62
C THR A 569 4.21 20.25 0.82
N HIS A 570 5.31 19.52 0.67
CA HIS A 570 6.64 20.09 0.83
C HIS A 570 6.93 21.16 -0.22
N ILE A 571 6.68 20.88 -1.50
CA ILE A 571 6.88 21.87 -2.57
C ILE A 571 5.94 23.06 -2.35
N LEU A 572 4.68 22.82 -1.99
CA LEU A 572 3.72 23.89 -1.72
C LEU A 572 4.17 24.79 -0.56
N LYS A 573 4.72 24.22 0.52
CA LYS A 573 5.27 24.99 1.64
C LYS A 573 6.51 25.78 1.26
N MET A 574 7.39 25.19 0.44
CA MET A 574 8.65 25.83 0.04
C MET A 574 8.47 26.94 -1.00
N THR A 575 7.46 26.82 -1.87
CA THR A 575 7.35 27.70 -3.05
C THR A 575 6.04 28.47 -3.12
N GLY A 576 5.02 28.06 -2.36
CA GLY A 576 3.66 28.62 -2.44
C GLY A 576 2.95 28.34 -3.77
N SER A 577 3.56 27.58 -4.69
CA SER A 577 3.06 27.36 -6.05
C SER A 577 2.34 26.02 -6.19
N PHE A 578 1.03 26.09 -6.46
CA PHE A 578 0.23 24.91 -6.80
C PHE A 578 0.72 24.22 -8.07
N GLU A 579 1.25 24.98 -9.03
CA GLU A 579 1.77 24.45 -10.29
C GLU A 579 3.04 23.62 -10.07
N GLN A 580 4.01 24.15 -9.33
CA GLN A 580 5.22 23.38 -9.03
C GLN A 580 4.93 22.14 -8.18
N ALA A 581 4.01 22.26 -7.22
CA ALA A 581 3.56 21.12 -6.43
C ALA A 581 2.86 20.06 -7.30
N SER A 582 2.10 20.47 -8.32
CA SER A 582 1.44 19.54 -9.23
C SER A 582 2.44 18.80 -10.13
N TYR A 583 3.53 19.45 -10.52
CA TYR A 583 4.62 18.81 -11.26
C TYR A 583 5.32 17.70 -10.48
N ALA A 584 5.50 17.89 -9.17
CA ALA A 584 6.13 16.90 -8.28
C ALA A 584 5.32 15.60 -8.19
N ILE A 585 4.02 15.65 -8.44
CA ILE A 585 3.12 14.49 -8.38
C ILE A 585 2.42 14.17 -9.71
N GLN A 586 2.82 14.79 -10.82
CA GLN A 586 2.25 14.56 -12.15
C GLN A 586 0.71 14.73 -12.17
N ASP A 587 0.24 15.83 -11.56
CA ASP A 587 -1.17 16.19 -11.43
C ASP A 587 -1.43 17.62 -11.91
N THR A 588 -2.70 18.05 -11.85
CA THR A 588 -3.12 19.41 -12.21
C THR A 588 -3.04 20.36 -11.00
N PRO A 589 -2.77 21.66 -11.22
CA PRO A 589 -2.77 22.65 -10.15
C PRO A 589 -4.12 22.71 -9.40
N ASP A 590 -5.24 22.54 -10.12
CA ASP A 590 -6.59 22.53 -9.54
C ASP A 590 -6.79 21.39 -8.55
N THR A 591 -6.31 20.18 -8.88
CA THR A 591 -6.30 19.04 -7.95
C THR A 591 -5.51 19.40 -6.71
N VAL A 592 -4.30 19.94 -6.87
CA VAL A 592 -3.45 20.29 -5.72
C VAL A 592 -4.09 21.36 -4.84
N ALA A 593 -4.67 22.40 -5.44
CA ALA A 593 -5.36 23.44 -4.69
C ALA A 593 -6.53 22.89 -3.87
N LYS A 594 -7.34 21.98 -4.44
CA LYS A 594 -8.46 21.35 -3.72
C LYS A 594 -8.00 20.52 -2.52
N HIS A 595 -6.89 19.81 -2.63
CA HIS A 595 -6.47 18.83 -1.61
C HIS A 595 -5.46 19.37 -0.58
N TYR A 596 -4.57 20.27 -0.98
CA TYR A 596 -3.41 20.67 -0.16
C TYR A 596 -3.40 22.15 0.24
N ALA A 597 -4.36 22.98 -0.22
CA ALA A 597 -4.37 24.42 0.10
C ALA A 597 -4.36 24.73 1.61
N ARG A 598 -4.83 23.81 2.46
CA ARG A 598 -4.78 23.96 3.92
C ARG A 598 -3.38 23.97 4.52
N PHE A 599 -2.37 23.45 3.80
CA PHE A 599 -0.98 23.41 4.25
C PHE A 599 -0.15 24.57 3.69
N LEU A 600 -0.80 25.52 3.02
CA LEU A 600 -0.14 26.69 2.48
C LEU A 600 0.43 27.53 3.63
N PRO A 601 1.65 28.08 3.48
CA PRO A 601 2.23 28.96 4.48
C PRO A 601 1.30 30.15 4.77
N GLN A 602 1.09 30.47 6.04
CA GLN A 602 0.22 31.58 6.47
C GLN A 602 0.78 32.94 6.00
N ASP A 603 2.09 33.05 5.84
CA ASP A 603 2.78 34.27 5.42
C ASP A 603 3.32 34.17 3.98
N LYS A 604 2.43 34.31 3.00
CA LYS A 604 2.80 34.37 1.57
C LYS A 604 3.70 35.55 1.25
N ALA A 605 3.58 36.65 2.01
CA ALA A 605 4.35 37.87 1.79
C ALA A 605 5.83 37.65 2.14
N ALA A 606 6.11 36.90 3.21
CA ALA A 606 7.49 36.52 3.56
C ALA A 606 8.17 35.64 2.50
N LEU A 607 7.46 34.70 1.87
CA LEU A 607 8.00 33.88 0.77
C LEU A 607 8.29 34.72 -0.48
N ALA A 608 7.39 35.62 -0.84
CA ALA A 608 7.62 36.57 -1.93
C ALA A 608 8.82 37.48 -1.64
N ALA A 609 8.95 37.95 -0.39
CA ALA A 609 10.08 38.78 0.04
C ALA A 609 11.42 38.02 -0.03
N GLN A 610 11.47 36.72 0.31
CA GLN A 610 12.70 35.91 0.18
C GLN A 610 13.16 35.80 -1.28
N VAL A 611 12.24 35.56 -2.22
CA VAL A 611 12.57 35.50 -3.65
C VAL A 611 13.04 36.86 -4.17
N LEU A 612 12.40 37.95 -3.73
CA LEU A 612 12.84 39.30 -4.09
C LEU A 612 14.23 39.61 -3.51
N ASN A 613 14.49 39.24 -2.26
CA ASN A 613 15.77 39.46 -1.57
C ASN A 613 16.93 38.69 -2.22
N GLN A 614 16.71 37.50 -2.76
CA GLN A 614 17.76 36.77 -3.52
C GLN A 614 18.26 37.55 -4.75
N VAL A 615 17.41 38.38 -5.37
CA VAL A 615 17.80 39.26 -6.47
C VAL A 615 18.68 40.41 -5.97
N TRP A 616 18.40 40.93 -4.77
CA TRP A 616 19.21 41.97 -4.14
C TRP A 616 20.54 41.44 -3.57
N GLU A 617 20.61 40.16 -3.18
CA GLU A 617 21.84 39.51 -2.69
C GLU A 617 22.76 39.02 -3.83
N ALA A 618 22.22 38.80 -5.02
CA ALA A 618 22.97 38.40 -6.21
C ALA A 618 23.49 39.60 -7.04
N ALA A 619 23.12 40.83 -6.65
CA ALA A 619 23.62 42.09 -7.20
C ALA A 619 24.76 42.64 -6.35
#